data_AF-A0A6G8NRR6-F1
#
_entry.id   AF-A0A6G8NRR6-F1
#
_cell.length_a   1.000
_cell.length_b   1.000
_cell.length_c   1.000
_cell.angle_alpha   90.00
_cell.angle_beta   90.00
_cell.angle_gamma   90.00
#
_symmetry.space_group_name_H-M   'P 1'
#
loop_
_entity.id
_entity.type
_entity.pdbx_description
1 polymer ?
#
loop_
_entity_poly.entity_id
_entity_poly.type
_entity_poly.pdbx_seq_one_letter_code
_entity_poly.pdbx_strand_id
1 'polypeptide(L)' 'MSVFTILDVERAINYWRELKPAGQDAALCREARVLADAYGQMIFSHADAIDTSSLSSEQIQALTSALDQRGPSG' A
#
# COMPACT_ATOMS: atom_id res chain seq x y z
N MET A 1 5.39 -1.60 -18.40
CA MET A 1 4.36 -1.22 -17.42
C MET A 1 4.55 -2.10 -16.21
N SER A 2 4.85 -1.50 -15.06
CA SER A 2 4.96 -2.24 -13.80
C SER A 2 3.60 -2.23 -13.11
N VAL A 3 3.20 -3.37 -12.55
CA VAL A 3 1.93 -3.55 -11.83
C VAL A 3 2.22 -3.94 -10.39
N PHE A 4 1.33 -3.56 -9.48
CA PHE A 4 1.30 -4.05 -8.10
C PHE A 4 0.05 -4.88 -7.88
N THR A 5 0.18 -6.02 -7.21
CA THR A 5 -0.98 -6.86 -6.87
C THR A 5 -1.71 -6.29 -5.65
N ILE A 6 -2.97 -6.67 -5.48
CA ILE A 6 -3.75 -6.32 -4.28
C ILE A 6 -3.05 -6.81 -3.00
N LEU A 7 -2.32 -7.93 -3.08
CA LEU A 7 -1.51 -8.47 -2.00
C LEU A 7 -0.28 -7.60 -1.71
N ASP A 8 0.36 -7.01 -2.72
CA ASP A 8 1.48 -6.08 -2.50
C ASP A 8 1.01 -4.81 -1.78
N VAL A 9 -0.16 -4.29 -2.16
CA VAL A 9 -0.78 -3.14 -1.50
C VAL A 9 -1.17 -3.49 -0.06
N GLU A 10 -1.79 -4.65 0.17
CA GLU A 10 -2.12 -5.13 1.52
C GLU A 10 -0.88 -5.29 2.41
N ARG A 11 0.18 -5.91 1.87
CA ARG A 11 1.46 -6.07 2.56
C ARG A 11 2.08 -4.73 2.93
N ALA A 12 2.04 -3.76 2.04
CA ALA A 12 2.55 -2.41 2.28
C ALA A 12 1.74 -1.68 3.36
N ILE A 13 0.40 -1.76 3.32
CA ILE A 13 -0.46 -1.22 4.38
C ILE A 13 -0.12 -1.83 5.74
N ASN A 14 0.02 -3.15 5.80
CA ASN A 14 0.36 -3.85 7.05
C ASN A 14 1.74 -3.46 7.57
N TYR A 15 2.75 -3.32 6.69
CA TYR A 15 4.06 -2.82 7.07
C TYR A 15 3.99 -1.44 7.73
N TRP A 16 3.29 -0.48 7.13
CA TRP A 16 3.18 0.87 7.68
C TRP A 16 2.39 0.91 8.99
N ARG A 17 1.37 0.05 9.15
CA ARG A 17 0.63 -0.12 10.41
C ARG A 17 1.49 -0.71 11.53
N GLU A 18 2.38 -1.64 11.21
CA GLU A 18 3.32 -2.23 12.16
C GLU A 18 4.44 -1.25 12.52
N LEU A 19 5.00 -0.54 11.53
CA LEU A 19 6.11 0.40 11.73
C LEU A 19 5.68 1.67 12.49
N LYS A 20 4.50 2.19 12.15
CA LYS A 20 3.93 3.40 12.76
C LYS A 20 2.52 3.04 13.26
N PRO A 21 2.42 2.40 14.43
CA PRO A 21 1.13 2.06 15.00
C PRO A 21 0.28 3.32 15.19
N ALA A 22 -1.02 3.16 14.99
CA ALA A 22 -1.96 4.26 15.11
C ALA A 22 -1.88 4.89 16.52
N GLY A 23 -1.97 6.22 16.58
CA GLY A 23 -2.09 6.95 17.84
C GLY A 23 -3.41 6.65 18.57
N GLN A 24 -3.66 7.34 19.68
CA GLN A 24 -4.85 7.13 20.52
C GLN A 24 -6.19 7.21 19.75
N ASP A 25 -6.21 7.94 18.62
CA ASP A 25 -7.39 8.08 17.76
C ASP A 25 -7.56 6.96 16.70
N ALA A 26 -6.77 5.88 16.79
CA ALA A 26 -6.75 4.79 15.81
C ALA A 26 -6.51 5.23 14.34
N ALA A 27 -5.98 6.45 14.14
CA ALA A 27 -5.71 6.99 12.82
C ALA A 27 -4.50 6.31 12.15
N LEU A 28 -4.70 5.81 10.92
CA LEU A 28 -3.60 5.35 10.06
C LEU A 28 -2.59 6.49 9.85
N CYS A 29 -1.30 6.13 9.85
CA CYS A 29 -0.23 6.99 9.37
C CYS A 29 -0.46 7.38 7.90
N ARG A 30 0.21 8.44 7.45
CA ARG A 30 0.00 9.01 6.11
C ARG A 30 0.21 7.97 5.01
N GLU A 31 1.26 7.17 5.14
CA GLU A 31 1.65 6.14 4.18
C GLU A 31 0.61 5.01 4.10
N ALA A 32 0.13 4.50 5.24
CA ALA A 32 -0.93 3.49 5.24
C ALA A 32 -2.26 4.03 4.69
N ARG A 33 -2.56 5.32 4.94
CA ARG A 33 -3.80 5.96 4.50
C ARG A 33 -3.87 6.08 2.98
N VAL A 34 -2.82 6.61 2.33
CA VAL A 34 -2.82 6.76 0.86
C VAL A 34 -2.87 5.42 0.13
N LEU A 35 -2.32 4.36 0.74
CA LEU A 35 -2.41 3.01 0.21
C LEU A 35 -3.79 2.39 0.42
N ALA A 36 -4.47 2.70 1.52
CA ALA A 36 -5.84 2.27 1.76
C ALA A 36 -6.81 2.80 0.69
N ASP A 37 -6.58 4.01 0.18
CA ASP A 37 -7.37 4.56 -0.94
C ASP A 37 -7.19 3.73 -2.22
N ALA A 38 -5.94 3.36 -2.58
CA ALA A 38 -5.66 2.49 -3.72
C ALA A 38 -6.27 1.09 -3.54
N TYR A 39 -6.11 0.50 -2.35
CA TYR A 39 -6.67 -0.81 -2.01
C TYR A 39 -8.21 -0.80 -2.09
N GLY A 40 -8.85 0.25 -1.59
CA GLY A 40 -10.30 0.43 -1.68
C GLY A 40 -10.78 0.53 -3.13
N GLN A 41 -10.05 1.25 -3.99
CA GLN A 41 -10.36 1.34 -5.42
C GLN A 41 -10.23 -0.02 -6.12
N MET A 42 -9.22 -0.81 -5.76
CA MET A 42 -9.01 -2.16 -6.28
C MET A 42 -10.17 -3.09 -5.89
N ILE A 43 -10.59 -3.09 -4.61
CA ILE A 43 -11.76 -3.84 -4.15
C ILE A 43 -13.01 -3.41 -4.91
N PHE A 44 -13.28 -2.10 -4.98
CA PHE A 44 -14.46 -1.56 -5.64
C PHE A 44 -14.53 -1.95 -7.12
N SER A 45 -13.37 -1.99 -7.80
CA SER A 45 -13.27 -2.32 -9.21
C SER A 45 -13.09 -3.82 -9.48
N HIS A 46 -13.06 -4.67 -8.43
CA HIS A 46 -12.72 -6.09 -8.51
C HIS A 46 -11.39 -6.35 -9.24
N ALA A 47 -10.39 -5.50 -9.00
CA ALA A 47 -9.09 -5.57 -9.66
C ALA A 47 -8.04 -6.22 -8.73
N ASP A 48 -7.43 -7.32 -9.17
CA ASP A 48 -6.36 -8.01 -8.43
C ASP A 48 -4.99 -7.35 -8.60
N ALA A 49 -4.86 -6.41 -9.55
CA ALA A 49 -3.65 -5.66 -9.81
C ALA A 49 -3.95 -4.23 -10.28
N ILE A 50 -3.04 -3.30 -9.99
CA ILE A 50 -3.10 -1.90 -10.39
C ILE A 50 -1.81 -1.52 -11.13
N ASP A 51 -1.96 -0.81 -12.25
CA ASP A 51 -0.82 -0.30 -13.00
C ASP A 51 -0.18 0.89 -12.27
N THR A 52 1.15 0.94 -12.25
CA THR A 52 1.90 2.07 -11.69
C THR A 52 1.48 3.44 -12.24
N SER A 53 1.03 3.52 -13.49
CA SER A 53 0.49 4.75 -14.09
C SER A 53 -0.84 5.21 -13.50
N SER A 54 -1.58 4.31 -12.84
CA SER A 54 -2.85 4.62 -12.14
C SER A 54 -2.63 5.07 -10.70
N LEU A 55 -1.39 5.04 -10.21
CA LEU A 55 -1.01 5.44 -8.86
C LEU A 55 -0.39 6.83 -8.85
N SER A 56 -0.65 7.57 -7.78
CA SER A 56 0.07 8.81 -7.50
C SER A 56 1.53 8.53 -7.09
N SER A 57 2.40 9.51 -7.25
CA SER A 57 3.81 9.39 -6.85
C SER A 57 3.97 9.05 -5.35
N GLU A 58 3.07 9.53 -4.50
CA GLU A 58 3.08 9.22 -3.06
C GLU A 58 2.71 7.77 -2.79
N GLN A 59 1.70 7.24 -3.49
CA GLN A 59 1.32 5.83 -3.39
C GLN A 59 2.45 4.92 -3.88
N ILE A 60 3.08 5.25 -5.01
CA ILE A 60 4.22 4.51 -5.53
C ILE A 60 5.35 4.50 -4.50
N GLN A 61 5.72 5.66 -3.95
CA GLN A 61 6.78 5.76 -2.96
C GLN A 61 6.48 4.96 -1.69
N ALA A 62 5.24 5.01 -1.18
CA ALA A 62 4.83 4.25 0.00
C ALA A 62 4.83 2.74 -0.26
N LEU A 63 4.42 2.29 -1.45
CA LEU A 63 4.47 0.90 -1.88
C LEU A 63 5.90 0.39 -1.99
N THR A 64 6.74 1.04 -2.80
CA THR A 64 8.11 0.59 -3.05
C THR A 64 8.92 0.58 -1.77
N SER A 65 8.83 1.64 -0.96
CA SER A 65 9.54 1.72 0.32
C SER A 65 9.13 0.60 1.29
N ALA A 66 7.87 0.17 1.29
CA ALA A 66 7.43 -0.92 2.17
C ALA A 66 7.87 -2.30 1.65
N LEU A 67 7.78 -2.52 0.33
CA LEU A 67 8.15 -3.78 -0.31
C LEU A 67 9.66 -4.00 -0.30
N ASP A 68 10.45 -2.95 -0.52
CA ASP A 68 11.92 -3.01 -0.46
C ASP A 68 12.41 -3.41 0.95
N GLN A 69 11.73 -2.96 1.99
CA GLN A 69 12.10 -3.21 3.39
C GLN A 69 11.68 -4.60 3.88
N ARG A 70 10.66 -5.22 3.26
CA ARG A 70 10.26 -6.59 3.59
C ARG A 70 11.06 -7.65 2.84
N GLY A 71 11.81 -7.27 1.80
CA GLY A 71 12.49 -8.20 0.91
C GLY A 71 11.51 -9.23 0.27
N PRO A 72 11.93 -10.02 -0.73
CA PRO A 72 11.17 -11.21 -1.05
C PRO A 72 11.18 -12.08 0.20
N SER A 73 10.02 -12.27 0.83
CA SER A 73 9.85 -13.31 1.83
C SER A 73 10.25 -14.63 1.17
N GLY A 74 11.46 -15.10 1.47
CA GLY A 74 12.02 -16.36 0.97
C GLY A 74 11.35 -17.56 1.60
#